data_AF-A0A8J3G2W2-F1
#
_entry.id   AF-A0A8J3G2W2-F1
#
_cell.length_a   1.000
_cell.length_b   1.000
_cell.length_c   1.000
_cell.angle_alpha   90.00
_cell.angle_beta   90.00
_cell.angle_gamma   90.00
#
_symmetry.space_group_name_H-M   'P 1'
#
loop_
_entity.id
_entity.type
_entity.pdbx_description
1 polymer ?
#
loop_
_entity_poly.entity_id
_entity_poly.type
_entity_poly.pdbx_seq_one_letter_code
_entity_poly.pdbx_strand_id
1 'polypeptide(L)' 'MSDFNVLVNFWWCDRLEISREPMEAFVLSLLSLRQLPEPERDAWRAVFDYFIFKKDGLPLDHIPDELREC' A
#
# COMPACT_ATOMS: atom_id res chain seq x y z
N MET A 1 -16.46 -25.73 -46.65
CA MET A 1 -16.76 -24.57 -45.79
C MET A 1 -16.19 -24.91 -44.43
N SER A 2 -15.27 -24.12 -43.89
CA SER A 2 -14.69 -24.39 -42.55
C SER A 2 -15.53 -23.71 -41.48
N ASP A 3 -15.64 -24.35 -40.32
CA ASP A 3 -16.45 -23.86 -39.21
C ASP A 3 -15.83 -22.60 -38.58
N PHE A 4 -16.68 -21.60 -38.36
CA PHE A 4 -16.31 -20.31 -37.78
C PHE A 4 -16.34 -20.42 -36.24
N ASN A 5 -15.22 -20.10 -35.59
CA ASN A 5 -15.09 -20.14 -34.14
C ASN A 5 -14.79 -18.73 -33.59
N VAL A 6 -15.54 -18.30 -32.59
CA VAL A 6 -15.33 -17.01 -31.91
C VAL A 6 -15.30 -17.25 -30.40
N LEU A 7 -14.27 -16.70 -29.77
CA LEU A 7 -14.14 -16.62 -28.33
C LEU A 7 -14.30 -15.15 -27.90
N VAL A 8 -15.31 -14.89 -27.09
CA VAL A 8 -15.48 -13.59 -26.43
C VAL A 8 -15.08 -13.75 -24.98
N ASN A 9 -14.23 -12.85 -24.51
CA ASN A 9 -13.83 -12.80 -23.12
C ASN A 9 -14.16 -11.43 -22.53
N PHE A 10 -14.71 -11.44 -21.32
CA PHE A 10 -14.93 -10.27 -20.49
C PHE A 10 -14.11 -10.42 -19.21
N TRP A 11 -13.20 -9.48 -18.98
CA TRP A 11 -12.51 -9.32 -17.69
C TRP A 11 -12.94 -7.99 -17.10
N TRP A 12 -13.56 -8.02 -15.92
CA TRP A 12 -13.84 -6.84 -15.12
C TRP A 12 -13.01 -6.92 -13.84
N CYS A 13 -12.38 -5.80 -13.46
CA CYS A 13 -11.71 -5.66 -12.18
C CYS A 13 -12.68 -4.95 -11.23
N ASP A 14 -13.23 -5.68 -10.27
CA ASP A 14 -14.24 -5.19 -9.33
C ASP A 14 -13.63 -4.49 -8.09
N ARG A 15 -12.36 -4.06 -8.20
CA ARG A 15 -11.60 -3.53 -7.07
C ARG A 15 -11.41 -2.03 -7.22
N LEU A 16 -11.77 -1.27 -6.18
CA LEU A 16 -11.42 0.14 -6.01
C LEU A 16 -9.95 0.37 -6.40
N GLU A 17 -9.70 1.38 -7.24
CA GLU A 17 -8.42 1.76 -7.88
C GLU A 17 -7.24 2.02 -6.92
N ILE A 18 -7.43 1.89 -5.61
CA ILE A 18 -6.34 1.90 -4.65
C ILE A 18 -5.73 0.50 -4.67
N SER A 19 -4.77 0.27 -5.57
CA SER A 19 -3.98 -0.95 -5.63
C SER A 19 -3.42 -1.26 -4.23
N ARG A 20 -3.93 -2.33 -3.62
CA ARG A 20 -3.54 -2.82 -2.29
C ARG A 20 -2.43 -3.87 -2.37
N GLU A 21 -1.66 -3.89 -3.45
CA GLU A 21 -0.59 -4.88 -3.64
C GLU A 21 0.61 -4.51 -2.73
N PRO A 22 0.96 -5.32 -1.71
CA PRO A 22 2.07 -5.03 -0.82
C PRO A 22 3.40 -4.82 -1.56
N MET A 23 3.51 -5.41 -2.76
CA MET A 23 4.65 -5.26 -3.65
C MET A 23 4.85 -3.83 -4.14
N GLU A 24 3.78 -3.06 -4.37
CA GLU A 24 3.92 -1.66 -4.80
C GLU A 24 4.49 -0.78 -3.69
N ALA A 25 3.98 -0.94 -2.47
CA ALA A 25 4.52 -0.26 -1.29
C ALA A 25 5.99 -0.62 -1.04
N PHE A 26 6.36 -1.88 -1.25
CA PHE A 26 7.74 -2.34 -1.16
C PHE A 26 8.64 -1.69 -2.22
N VAL A 27 8.23 -1.71 -3.50
CA VAL A 27 9.01 -1.13 -4.60
C VAL A 27 9.20 0.37 -4.40
N LEU A 28 8.15 1.10 -4.01
CA LEU A 28 8.26 2.53 -3.73
C LEU A 28 9.23 2.79 -2.57
N SER A 29 9.13 2.04 -1.49
CA SER A 29 10.05 2.14 -0.34
C SER A 29 11.49 1.83 -0.75
N LEU A 30 11.70 0.84 -1.62
CA LEU A 30 13.01 0.46 -2.14
C LEU A 30 13.63 1.59 -2.97
N LEU A 31 12.83 2.28 -3.80
CA LEU A 31 13.30 3.38 -4.63
C LEU A 31 13.60 4.64 -3.81
N SER A 32 12.77 4.94 -2.80
CA SER A 32 12.86 6.18 -2.03
C SER A 32 13.79 6.11 -0.82
N LEU A 33 13.85 4.96 -0.12
CA LEU A 33 14.52 4.88 1.20
C LEU A 33 15.90 4.23 1.15
N ARG A 34 16.15 3.34 0.18
CA ARG A 34 17.38 2.51 0.15
C ARG A 34 18.66 3.33 0.08
N GLN A 35 18.63 4.49 -0.57
CA GLN A 35 19.81 5.33 -0.80
C GLN A 35 20.00 6.43 0.25
N LEU A 36 19.09 6.55 1.22
CA LEU A 36 19.21 7.56 2.27
C LEU A 36 20.40 7.26 3.19
N PRO A 37 21.02 8.29 3.79
CA PRO A 37 21.97 8.13 4.89
C PRO A 37 21.40 7.28 6.02
N GLU A 38 22.28 6.61 6.77
CA GLU A 38 21.87 5.73 7.87
C GLU A 38 20.94 6.39 8.90
N PRO A 39 21.21 7.63 9.38
CA PRO A 39 20.32 8.28 10.34
C PRO A 39 18.90 8.50 9.81
N GLU A 40 18.76 8.81 8.51
CA GLU A 40 17.47 9.03 7.88
C GLU A 40 16.70 7.72 7.68
N ARG A 41 17.40 6.64 7.32
CA ARG A 41 16.77 5.31 7.21
C ARG A 41 16.23 4.83 8.55
N ASP A 42 16.95 5.09 9.64
CA ASP A 42 16.51 4.72 10.98
C ASP A 42 15.28 5.53 11.43
N ALA A 43 15.23 6.82 11.09
CA ALA A 43 14.04 7.64 11.32
C ALA A 43 12.83 7.08 10.55
N TRP A 44 12.98 6.75 9.27
CA TRP A 44 11.91 6.15 8.47
C TRP A 44 11.49 4.76 8.96
N ARG A 45 12.42 3.95 9.47
CA ARG A 45 12.07 2.67 10.11
C ARG A 45 11.11 2.86 11.28
N ALA A 46 11.38 3.83 12.17
CA ALA A 46 10.51 4.12 13.30
C ALA A 46 9.10 4.57 12.85
N VAL A 47 9.01 5.36 11.78
CA VAL A 47 7.73 5.76 11.17
C VAL A 47 6.95 4.56 10.65
N PHE A 48 7.61 3.64 9.92
CA PHE A 48 6.97 2.41 9.42
C PHE A 48 6.49 1.51 10.58
N ASP A 49 7.31 1.35 11.61
CA ASP A 49 6.97 0.57 12.81
C ASP A 49 5.74 1.14 13.52
N TYR A 50 5.62 2.46 13.60
CA TYR A 50 4.48 3.15 14.22
C TYR A 50 3.21 3.06 13.36
N PHE A 51 3.26 3.46 12.07
CA PHE A 51 2.06 3.60 11.25
C PHE A 51 1.59 2.30 10.58
N ILE A 52 2.51 1.46 10.13
CA ILE A 52 2.18 0.27 9.33
C ILE A 52 2.12 -0.96 10.22
N PHE A 53 3.13 -1.16 11.07
CA PHE A 53 3.23 -2.36 11.91
C PHE A 53 2.57 -2.20 13.28
N LYS A 54 2.15 -0.98 13.66
CA LYS A 54 1.38 -0.66 14.87
C LYS A 54 2.00 -1.24 16.13
N LYS A 55 3.34 -1.20 16.23
CA LYS A 55 4.08 -1.87 17.29
C LYS A 55 3.77 -1.30 18.69
N ASP A 56 3.34 -0.04 18.74
CA ASP A 56 3.10 0.71 19.98
C ASP A 56 1.63 1.16 20.18
N GLY A 57 0.67 0.60 19.43
CA GLY A 57 -0.75 0.97 19.49
C GLY A 57 -1.32 1.51 18.17
N LEU A 58 -2.58 1.97 18.13
CA LEU A 58 -3.10 2.61 16.92
C LEU A 58 -2.56 4.06 16.86
N PRO A 59 -1.98 4.51 15.73
CA PRO A 59 -1.36 5.82 15.60
C PRO A 59 -2.22 7.03 16.00
N LEU A 60 -3.54 6.84 16.03
CA LEU A 60 -4.56 7.87 16.24
C LEU A 60 -5.41 7.60 17.49
N ASP A 61 -4.96 6.73 18.41
CA ASP A 61 -5.70 6.42 19.66
C ASP A 61 -5.91 7.65 20.55
N HIS A 62 -5.07 8.67 20.42
CA HIS A 62 -5.17 9.93 21.15
C HIS A 62 -6.06 10.99 20.47
N ILE A 63 -6.53 10.74 19.24
CA ILE A 63 -7.40 11.67 18.50
C ILE A 63 -8.86 11.36 18.86
N PRO A 64 -9.70 12.35 19.22
CA PRO A 64 -11.13 12.13 19.45
C PRO A 64 -11.81 11.45 18.24
N ASP A 65 -12.75 10.53 18.49
CA ASP A 65 -13.44 9.76 17.45
C ASP A 65 -14.02 10.64 16.32
N GLU A 66 -14.50 11.83 16.69
CA GLU A 66 -15.10 12.83 15.80
C GLU A 66 -14.16 13.34 14.69
N LEU A 67 -12.84 13.13 14.82
CA LEU A 67 -11.82 13.60 13.89
C LEU A 67 -11.07 12.46 13.18
N ARG A 68 -11.48 11.20 13.39
CA ARG A 68 -10.73 10.03 12.89
C ARG A 68 -10.94 9.74 11.40
N GLU A 69 -11.98 10.30 10.77
CA GLU A 69 -12.30 10.03 9.36
C GLU A 69 -12.77 11.30 8.63
N CYS A 70 -11.87 11.84 7.79
CA CYS A 70 -12.19 12.64 6.60
C CYS A 70 -11.61 11.93 5.38
#